data_AF-A0A845Z0W4-F1
#
_entry.id   AF-A0A845Z0W4-F1
#
_cell.length_a   1.000
_cell.length_b   1.000
_cell.length_c   1.000
_cell.angle_alpha   90.00
_cell.angle_beta   90.00
_cell.angle_gamma   90.00
#
_symmetry.space_group_name_H-M   'P 1'
#
loop_
_entity.id
_entity.type
_entity.pdbx_description
1 polymer ?
#
loop_
_entity_poly.entity_id
_entity_poly.type
_entity_poly.pdbx_seq_one_letter_code
_entity_poly.pdbx_strand_id
1 'polypeptide(L)'
;MATLIPDENQYLFLNAWLIIDDSVQDISKFKHLLESNEKQQGILCKSTQIPIEFNKFLKKALKYLRGKKYSLIIEFFLPSNLMCEEVDRWKIYDPIAEEITIGIKYPIRLRSLERLNLDYLDSYLSQWYEYWGKVKQLLPNKPNLELFEHLEEMESFNWKLLKIKLEEKIGLKVTRAHPESIRKDLFRAILSATTPVVIWTRADIERREKVNLIDEILTFQPLCYLCESVRQIREKADAQTEDHLGFHLAILWENPYRLTPDIMVELIVPGQ
;
A
#
# COMPACT_ATOMS: atom_id res chain seq x y z
N MET A 1 8.66 0.05 6.03
CA MET A 1 7.83 1.21 5.66
C MET A 1 8.70 2.18 4.89
N ALA A 2 8.24 2.69 3.76
CA ALA A 2 8.92 3.69 2.95
C ALA A 2 7.92 4.76 2.48
N THR A 3 8.38 6.00 2.29
CA THR A 3 7.57 7.12 1.79
C THR A 3 8.21 7.70 0.54
N LEU A 4 7.39 8.08 -0.44
CA LEU A 4 7.81 8.85 -1.60
C LEU A 4 7.16 10.23 -1.56
N ILE A 5 7.88 11.25 -1.13
CA ILE A 5 7.36 12.61 -0.97
C ILE A 5 7.77 13.45 -2.18
N PRO A 6 6.83 14.01 -2.98
CA PRO A 6 7.15 14.86 -4.12
C PRO A 6 7.95 16.12 -3.72
N ASP A 7 8.89 16.51 -4.57
CA ASP A 7 9.64 17.77 -4.52
C ASP A 7 9.27 18.67 -5.72
N GLU A 8 9.58 19.98 -5.65
CA GLU A 8 9.15 21.00 -6.63
C GLU A 8 9.71 20.82 -8.06
N ASN A 9 10.53 19.80 -8.34
CA ASN A 9 11.20 19.60 -9.63
C ASN A 9 11.09 18.18 -10.22
N GLN A 10 9.97 17.49 -10.00
CA GLN A 10 9.78 16.07 -10.43
C GLN A 10 10.74 15.07 -9.74
N TYR A 11 11.39 15.50 -8.67
CA TYR A 11 12.13 14.61 -7.77
C TYR A 11 11.22 14.13 -6.64
N LEU A 12 11.65 13.06 -5.98
CA LEU A 12 10.95 12.44 -4.86
C LEU A 12 11.96 12.24 -3.72
N PHE A 13 11.59 12.64 -2.51
CA PHE A 13 12.30 12.26 -1.30
C PHE A 13 11.85 10.85 -0.89
N LEU A 14 12.80 9.92 -0.92
CA LEU A 14 12.62 8.57 -0.43
C LEU A 14 13.12 8.48 1.01
N ASN A 15 12.23 8.14 1.94
CA ASN A 15 12.56 7.74 3.30
C ASN A 15 12.17 6.28 3.54
N ALA A 16 12.85 5.62 4.48
CA ALA A 16 12.47 4.27 4.87
C ALA A 16 12.88 3.94 6.32
N TRP A 17 12.02 3.12 6.94
CA TRP A 17 12.21 2.59 8.29
C TRP A 17 11.93 1.09 8.31
N LEU A 18 12.76 0.37 9.06
CA LEU A 18 12.49 -0.98 9.52
C LEU A 18 11.74 -0.89 10.85
N ILE A 19 10.55 -1.47 10.92
CA ILE A 19 9.76 -1.54 12.17
C ILE A 19 10.02 -2.92 12.77
N ILE A 20 10.59 -2.93 13.97
CA ILE A 20 10.90 -4.18 14.70
C ILE A 20 9.75 -4.48 15.64
N ASP A 21 9.06 -5.60 15.42
CA ASP A 21 7.83 -5.97 16.15
C ASP A 21 6.69 -4.96 15.90
N ASP A 22 5.81 -5.34 14.99
CA ASP A 22 4.78 -4.48 14.46
C ASP A 22 3.48 -4.52 15.29
N SER A 23 3.50 -5.25 16.42
CA SER A 23 2.40 -5.36 17.37
C SER A 23 2.32 -4.18 18.36
N VAL A 24 3.42 -3.44 18.53
CA VAL A 24 3.53 -2.34 19.50
C VAL A 24 3.63 -0.99 18.77
N GLN A 25 2.81 -0.02 19.19
CA GLN A 25 2.89 1.37 18.71
C GLN A 25 3.94 2.13 19.50
N ASP A 26 5.20 1.83 19.24
CA ASP A 26 6.34 2.44 19.93
C ASP A 26 7.35 2.95 18.89
N ILE A 27 7.59 4.26 18.90
CA ILE A 27 8.53 4.94 17.99
C ILE A 27 9.95 4.35 18.13
N SER A 28 10.34 3.86 19.31
CA SER A 28 11.65 3.25 19.55
C SER A 28 11.91 2.00 18.68
N LYS A 29 10.83 1.40 18.17
CA LYS A 29 10.87 0.23 17.28
C LYS A 29 11.19 0.57 15.83
N PHE A 30 11.12 1.85 15.45
CA PHE A 30 11.46 2.31 14.11
C PHE A 30 12.97 2.51 14.00
N LYS A 31 13.60 1.74 13.12
CA LYS A 31 15.01 1.92 12.73
C LYS A 31 15.07 2.63 11.40
N HIS A 32 15.57 3.86 11.42
CA HIS A 32 15.84 4.64 10.21
C HIS A 32 16.82 3.89 9.30
N LEU A 33 16.54 3.82 8.00
CA LEU A 33 17.39 3.14 7.02
C LEU A 33 18.30 4.10 6.24
N LEU A 34 18.07 5.41 6.32
CA LEU A 34 19.04 6.43 5.86
C LEU A 34 20.42 6.28 6.52
N GLU A 35 21.45 6.75 5.84
CA GLU A 35 22.79 6.94 6.40
C GLU A 35 22.84 8.18 7.28
N SER A 36 23.71 8.19 8.30
CA SER A 36 23.83 9.28 9.29
C SER A 36 24.14 10.66 8.70
N ASN A 37 24.64 10.69 7.45
CA ASN A 37 25.06 11.91 6.75
C ASN A 37 23.98 12.46 5.80
N GLU A 38 22.85 11.75 5.64
CA GLU A 38 21.74 12.18 4.79
C GLU A 38 20.86 13.16 5.57
N LYS A 39 20.39 14.23 4.90
CA LYS A 39 19.47 15.19 5.54
C LYS A 39 18.26 14.43 6.10
N GLN A 40 17.75 14.86 7.25
CA GLN A 40 16.56 14.28 7.92
C GLN A 40 15.28 14.24 7.02
N GLN A 41 15.33 14.81 5.82
CA GLN A 41 14.25 14.85 4.84
C GLN A 41 14.21 13.64 3.88
N GLY A 42 15.28 12.83 3.77
CA GLY A 42 15.36 11.67 2.89
C GLY A 42 16.33 11.79 1.72
N ILE A 43 16.42 10.73 0.91
CA ILE A 43 17.24 10.73 -0.32
C ILE A 43 16.43 11.35 -1.46
N LEU A 44 16.93 12.45 -2.02
CA LEU A 44 16.34 13.06 -3.21
C LEU A 44 16.68 12.23 -4.46
N CYS A 45 15.66 11.66 -5.10
CA CYS A 45 15.79 10.73 -6.22
C CYS A 45 14.89 11.13 -7.39
N LYS A 46 15.32 10.86 -8.63
CA LYS A 46 14.38 10.74 -9.76
C LYS A 46 13.62 9.42 -9.68
N SER A 47 12.44 9.34 -10.32
CA SER A 47 11.64 8.10 -10.36
C SER A 47 12.46 6.85 -10.75
N THR A 48 13.33 6.97 -11.76
CA THR A 48 14.19 5.87 -12.23
C THR A 48 15.26 5.41 -11.23
N GLN A 49 15.60 6.24 -10.23
CA GLN A 49 16.61 5.93 -9.21
C GLN A 49 15.98 5.30 -7.96
N ILE A 50 14.67 5.45 -7.76
CA ILE A 50 13.98 4.97 -6.55
C ILE A 50 14.18 3.47 -6.33
N PRO A 51 14.04 2.57 -7.34
CA PRO A 51 14.26 1.14 -7.12
C PRO A 51 15.69 0.83 -6.65
N ILE A 52 16.68 1.59 -7.14
CA ILE A 52 18.10 1.41 -6.80
C ILE A 52 18.34 1.84 -5.35
N GLU A 53 17.83 3.00 -4.94
CA GLU A 53 17.97 3.49 -3.57
C GLU A 53 17.18 2.66 -2.57
N PHE A 54 15.95 2.25 -2.94
CA PHE A 54 15.14 1.35 -2.12
C PHE A 54 15.85 0.00 -1.89
N ASN A 55 16.55 -0.53 -2.89
CA ASN A 55 17.35 -1.75 -2.74
C ASN A 55 18.46 -1.61 -1.69
N LYS A 56 19.05 -0.42 -1.53
CA LYS A 56 20.03 -0.18 -0.45
C LYS A 56 19.36 -0.26 0.92
N PHE A 57 18.18 0.32 1.09
CA PHE A 57 17.40 0.21 2.33
C PHE A 57 16.99 -1.23 2.63
N LEU A 58 16.50 -1.97 1.63
CA LEU A 58 16.15 -3.37 1.79
C LEU A 58 17.36 -4.21 2.23
N LYS A 59 18.52 -4.02 1.59
CA LYS A 59 19.78 -4.68 2.00
C LYS A 59 20.16 -4.35 3.44
N LYS A 60 20.00 -3.10 3.88
CA LYS A 60 20.28 -2.68 5.25
C LYS A 60 19.30 -3.31 6.25
N ALA A 61 18.01 -3.32 5.94
CA ALA A 61 16.99 -3.99 6.76
C ALA A 61 17.28 -5.50 6.90
N LEU A 62 17.63 -6.18 5.81
CA LEU A 62 17.98 -7.61 5.86
C LEU A 62 19.24 -7.89 6.69
N LYS A 63 20.23 -6.99 6.68
CA LYS A 63 21.39 -7.09 7.59
C LYS A 63 20.96 -7.02 9.07
N TYR A 64 20.03 -6.13 9.42
CA TYR A 64 19.47 -6.03 10.78
C TYR A 64 18.65 -7.27 11.21
N LEU A 65 18.04 -7.94 10.25
CA LEU A 65 17.22 -9.13 10.46
C LEU A 65 18.00 -10.45 10.40
N ARG A 66 19.29 -10.41 10.04
CA ARG A 66 20.15 -11.60 9.95
C ARG A 66 20.12 -12.40 11.26
N GLY A 67 19.91 -13.70 11.15
CA GLY A 67 19.84 -14.62 12.29
C GLY A 67 18.52 -14.61 13.05
N LYS A 68 17.52 -13.83 12.60
CA LYS A 68 16.18 -13.78 13.20
C LYS A 68 15.16 -14.46 12.29
N LYS A 69 14.14 -15.07 12.87
CA LYS A 69 12.93 -15.49 12.14
C LYS A 69 12.03 -14.27 11.96
N TYR A 70 11.63 -13.97 10.73
CA TYR A 70 10.76 -12.83 10.42
C TYR A 70 9.83 -13.13 9.25
N SER A 71 8.76 -12.36 9.16
CA SER A 71 7.92 -12.23 7.96
C SER A 71 7.87 -10.75 7.58
N LEU A 72 8.65 -10.36 6.58
CA LEU A 72 8.82 -8.95 6.21
C LEU A 72 7.71 -8.51 5.25
N ILE A 73 6.97 -7.46 5.62
CA ILE A 73 5.99 -6.78 4.77
C ILE A 73 6.57 -5.43 4.36
N ILE A 74 6.42 -5.09 3.08
CA ILE A 74 6.84 -3.80 2.55
C ILE A 74 5.62 -2.88 2.45
N GLU A 75 5.69 -1.72 3.11
CA GLU A 75 4.64 -0.71 3.07
C GLU A 75 5.18 0.54 2.37
N PHE A 76 4.50 1.01 1.32
CA PHE A 76 4.82 2.23 0.59
C PHE A 76 3.73 3.27 0.81
N PHE A 77 4.11 4.43 1.34
CA PHE A 77 3.31 5.64 1.29
C PHE A 77 3.58 6.38 -0.01
N LEU A 78 2.57 6.43 -0.87
CA LEU A 78 2.61 7.04 -2.19
C LEU A 78 1.58 8.17 -2.27
N PRO A 79 1.90 9.28 -2.93
CA PRO A 79 0.90 10.28 -3.28
C PRO A 79 -0.07 9.69 -4.31
N SER A 80 -1.30 10.19 -4.34
CA SER A 80 -2.40 9.71 -5.19
C SER A 80 -2.02 9.56 -6.67
N ASN A 81 -1.16 10.43 -7.22
CA ASN A 81 -0.69 10.34 -8.60
C ASN A 81 0.28 9.17 -8.86
N LEU A 82 0.91 8.62 -7.82
CA LEU A 82 1.83 7.47 -7.91
C LEU A 82 1.19 6.15 -7.43
N MET A 83 -0.07 6.15 -7.01
CA MET A 83 -0.73 4.94 -6.49
C MET A 83 -0.85 3.82 -7.53
N CYS A 84 -0.83 4.14 -8.82
CA CYS A 84 -0.87 3.15 -9.90
C CYS A 84 0.51 2.66 -10.35
N GLU A 85 1.61 3.16 -9.76
CA GLU A 85 2.96 2.72 -10.09
C GLU A 85 3.16 1.24 -9.75
N GLU A 86 3.95 0.55 -10.57
CA GLU A 86 4.26 -0.88 -10.42
C GLU A 86 5.40 -1.12 -9.41
N VAL A 87 5.27 -0.55 -8.21
CA VAL A 87 6.32 -0.65 -7.17
C VAL A 87 6.61 -2.10 -6.77
N ASP A 88 5.63 -2.98 -6.89
CA ASP A 88 5.76 -4.42 -6.67
C ASP A 88 6.60 -5.13 -7.75
N ARG A 89 6.81 -4.52 -8.91
CA ARG A 89 7.66 -5.05 -9.99
C ARG A 89 9.10 -4.56 -9.92
N TRP A 90 9.44 -3.72 -8.95
CA TRP A 90 10.83 -3.28 -8.78
C TRP A 90 11.74 -4.48 -8.55
N LYS A 91 12.81 -4.51 -9.34
CA LYS A 91 13.82 -5.57 -9.30
C LYS A 91 14.67 -5.43 -8.06
N ILE A 92 14.88 -6.54 -7.37
CA ILE A 92 15.71 -6.65 -6.18
C ILE A 92 16.71 -7.79 -6.36
N TYR A 93 17.87 -7.65 -5.73
CA TYR A 93 18.87 -8.70 -5.75
C TYR A 93 18.41 -9.91 -4.92
N ASP A 94 18.50 -11.09 -5.52
CA ASP A 94 18.33 -12.37 -4.86
C ASP A 94 19.61 -13.20 -4.97
N PRO A 95 20.12 -13.80 -3.88
CA PRO A 95 21.37 -14.55 -3.93
C PRO A 95 21.28 -15.87 -4.73
N ILE A 96 20.08 -16.37 -5.04
CA ILE A 96 19.85 -17.63 -5.76
C ILE A 96 19.36 -17.34 -7.18
N ALA A 97 18.32 -16.52 -7.32
CA ALA A 97 17.73 -16.19 -8.61
C ALA A 97 18.43 -15.04 -9.35
N GLU A 98 19.47 -14.45 -8.74
CA GLU A 98 20.17 -13.21 -9.14
C GLU A 98 19.29 -11.96 -9.06
N GLU A 99 18.09 -12.02 -9.65
CA GLU A 99 17.11 -10.95 -9.68
C GLU A 99 15.68 -11.50 -9.51
N ILE A 100 14.87 -10.84 -8.69
CA ILE A 100 13.44 -11.11 -8.54
C ILE A 100 12.68 -9.79 -8.38
N THR A 101 11.37 -9.78 -8.58
CA THR A 101 10.55 -8.60 -8.21
C THR A 101 10.24 -8.59 -6.72
N ILE A 102 10.15 -7.40 -6.14
CA ILE A 102 9.86 -7.25 -4.71
C ILE A 102 8.50 -7.85 -4.32
N GLY A 103 7.50 -7.76 -5.20
CA GLY A 103 6.13 -8.22 -4.96
C GLY A 103 5.95 -9.73 -4.98
N ILE A 104 6.88 -10.47 -5.60
CA ILE A 104 6.94 -11.93 -5.49
C ILE A 104 7.55 -12.33 -4.14
N LYS A 105 8.62 -11.63 -3.74
CA LYS A 105 9.37 -11.97 -2.53
C LYS A 105 8.68 -11.55 -1.23
N TYR A 106 7.99 -10.41 -1.22
CA TYR A 106 7.37 -9.84 -0.02
C TYR A 106 5.93 -9.39 -0.28
N PRO A 107 5.03 -9.51 0.70
CA PRO A 107 3.73 -8.84 0.64
C PRO A 107 3.93 -7.32 0.58
N ILE A 108 3.19 -6.68 -0.32
CA ILE A 108 3.24 -5.23 -0.53
C ILE A 108 1.92 -4.60 -0.06
N ARG A 109 2.02 -3.48 0.67
CA ARG A 109 0.91 -2.62 1.05
C ARG A 109 1.15 -1.22 0.52
N LEU A 110 0.20 -0.70 -0.25
CA LEU A 110 0.16 0.70 -0.63
C LEU A 110 -0.63 1.49 0.40
N ARG A 111 -0.20 2.72 0.60
CA ARG A 111 -0.77 3.65 1.57
C ARG A 111 -0.73 5.04 0.97
N SER A 112 -1.75 5.83 1.22
CA SER A 112 -1.86 7.20 0.77
C SER A 112 -0.96 8.09 1.62
N LEU A 113 -0.02 8.76 0.96
CA LEU A 113 0.84 9.75 1.58
C LEU A 113 0.03 10.91 2.18
N GLU A 114 -1.11 11.25 1.56
CA GLU A 114 -2.01 12.31 2.03
C GLU A 114 -2.52 12.08 3.45
N ARG A 115 -2.55 10.82 3.93
CA ARG A 115 -2.96 10.50 5.30
C ARG A 115 -1.90 10.82 6.36
N LEU A 116 -0.70 11.22 5.95
CA LEU A 116 0.35 11.73 6.84
C LEU A 116 0.25 13.26 7.05
N ASN A 117 -0.60 13.95 6.28
CA ASN A 117 -0.80 15.39 6.45
C ASN A 117 -1.60 15.67 7.74
N LEU A 118 -1.14 16.64 8.54
CA LEU A 118 -1.78 16.99 9.82
C LEU A 118 -3.21 17.51 9.64
N ASP A 119 -3.50 18.35 8.64
CA ASP A 119 -4.87 18.83 8.36
C ASP A 119 -5.83 17.67 8.02
N TYR A 120 -5.33 16.66 7.31
CA TYR A 120 -6.09 15.43 7.06
C TYR A 120 -6.34 14.69 8.36
N LEU A 121 -5.32 14.52 9.21
CA LEU A 121 -5.47 13.82 10.49
C LEU A 121 -6.45 14.53 11.41
N ASP A 122 -6.36 15.85 11.53
CA ASP A 122 -7.29 16.67 12.32
C ASP A 122 -8.75 16.50 11.88
N SER A 123 -8.97 16.31 10.58
CA SER A 123 -10.31 16.19 10.00
C SER A 123 -10.85 14.75 9.98
N TYR A 124 -9.99 13.75 9.78
CA TYR A 124 -10.41 12.39 9.39
C TYR A 124 -9.89 11.26 10.30
N LEU A 125 -8.95 11.52 11.22
CA LEU A 125 -8.31 10.45 12.01
C LEU A 125 -9.33 9.66 12.86
N SER A 126 -10.31 10.34 13.46
CA SER A 126 -11.36 9.67 14.24
C SER A 126 -12.21 8.72 13.38
N GLN A 127 -12.64 9.17 12.20
CA GLN A 127 -13.42 8.34 11.27
C GLN A 127 -12.57 7.16 10.76
N TRP A 128 -11.29 7.41 10.47
CA TRP A 128 -10.36 6.38 10.05
C TRP A 128 -10.18 5.30 11.12
N TYR A 129 -10.09 5.67 12.42
CA TYR A 129 -10.09 4.70 13.51
C TYR A 129 -11.35 3.86 13.58
N GLU A 130 -12.53 4.46 13.39
CA GLU A 130 -13.80 3.73 13.37
C GLU A 130 -13.83 2.68 12.25
N TYR A 131 -13.52 3.08 11.02
CA TYR A 131 -13.60 2.19 9.86
C TYR A 131 -12.50 1.11 9.90
N TRP A 132 -11.31 1.45 10.39
CA TRP A 132 -10.30 0.44 10.67
C TRP A 132 -10.73 -0.51 11.80
N GLY A 133 -11.49 -0.04 12.79
CA GLY A 133 -12.10 -0.88 13.82
C GLY A 133 -13.00 -1.97 13.23
N LYS A 134 -13.81 -1.63 12.21
CA LYS A 134 -14.62 -2.60 11.45
C LYS A 134 -13.74 -3.63 10.74
N VAL A 135 -12.63 -3.20 10.12
CA VAL A 135 -11.65 -4.12 9.50
C VAL A 135 -11.01 -5.04 10.53
N LYS A 136 -10.58 -4.52 11.69
CA LYS A 136 -9.94 -5.34 12.76
C LYS A 136 -10.81 -6.50 13.20
N GLN A 137 -12.12 -6.29 13.35
CA GLN A 137 -13.08 -7.33 13.73
C GLN A 137 -13.19 -8.44 12.66
N LEU A 138 -12.87 -8.13 11.40
CA LEU A 138 -12.97 -9.03 10.26
C LEU A 138 -11.63 -9.67 9.87
N LEU A 139 -10.50 -9.19 10.37
CA LEU A 139 -9.17 -9.75 10.10
C LEU A 139 -9.07 -11.27 10.23
N PRO A 140 -9.60 -11.94 11.30
CA PRO A 140 -9.51 -13.39 11.44
C PRO A 140 -10.53 -14.16 10.59
N ASN A 141 -11.44 -13.46 9.89
CA ASN A 141 -12.55 -14.05 9.17
C ASN A 141 -12.37 -13.91 7.66
N LYS A 142 -12.97 -14.83 6.90
CA LYS A 142 -13.17 -14.65 5.46
C LYS A 142 -14.21 -13.54 5.27
N PRO A 143 -13.92 -12.46 4.54
CA PRO A 143 -14.86 -11.38 4.37
C PRO A 143 -16.04 -11.80 3.47
N ASN A 144 -17.22 -11.24 3.73
CA ASN A 144 -18.32 -11.24 2.75
C ASN A 144 -18.01 -10.19 1.68
N LEU A 145 -18.19 -10.55 0.40
CA LEU A 145 -17.98 -9.64 -0.74
C LEU A 145 -18.87 -8.40 -0.68
N GLU A 146 -20.04 -8.47 -0.04
CA GLU A 146 -20.93 -7.32 0.16
C GLU A 146 -20.30 -6.21 1.01
N LEU A 147 -19.22 -6.50 1.75
CA LEU A 147 -18.47 -5.52 2.53
C LEU A 147 -17.54 -4.67 1.65
N PHE A 148 -17.41 -5.01 0.37
CA PHE A 148 -16.63 -4.29 -0.62
C PHE A 148 -17.55 -3.66 -1.66
N GLU A 149 -17.43 -2.35 -1.89
CA GLU A 149 -18.06 -1.74 -3.06
C GLU A 149 -17.36 -2.26 -4.32
N HIS A 150 -18.12 -2.53 -5.38
CA HIS A 150 -17.57 -2.88 -6.68
C HIS A 150 -17.65 -1.69 -7.62
N LEU A 151 -16.50 -1.13 -7.99
CA LEU A 151 -16.43 -0.13 -9.05
C LEU A 151 -16.15 -0.81 -10.39
N GLU A 152 -17.19 -0.85 -11.23
CA GLU A 152 -17.13 -1.47 -12.56
C GLU A 152 -17.32 -0.46 -13.71
N GLU A 153 -18.15 0.56 -13.51
CA GLU A 153 -18.45 1.59 -14.49
C GLU A 153 -17.54 2.82 -14.28
N MET A 154 -16.86 3.23 -15.35
CA MET A 154 -15.87 4.32 -15.30
C MET A 154 -16.30 5.51 -16.16
N GLU A 155 -17.23 5.30 -17.08
CA GLU A 155 -17.71 6.28 -18.05
C GLU A 155 -18.61 7.35 -17.40
N SER A 156 -19.39 6.98 -16.39
CA SER A 156 -20.26 7.87 -15.59
C SER A 156 -19.71 8.15 -14.19
N PHE A 157 -18.39 8.01 -14.02
CA PHE A 157 -17.74 8.05 -12.72
C PHE A 157 -18.02 9.36 -11.96
N ASN A 158 -18.55 9.21 -10.74
CA ASN A 158 -18.83 10.32 -9.82
C ASN A 158 -18.25 10.01 -8.44
N TRP A 159 -17.18 10.71 -8.09
CA TRP A 159 -16.46 10.48 -6.83
C TRP A 159 -17.30 10.75 -5.58
N LYS A 160 -18.30 11.66 -5.65
CA LYS A 160 -19.18 11.94 -4.50
C LYS A 160 -20.13 10.78 -4.25
N LEU A 161 -20.67 10.17 -5.31
CA LEU A 161 -21.50 8.97 -5.19
C LEU A 161 -20.68 7.78 -4.69
N LEU A 162 -19.46 7.62 -5.20
CA LEU A 162 -18.56 6.56 -4.71
C LEU A 162 -18.24 6.77 -3.22
N LYS A 163 -17.92 8.00 -2.79
CA LYS A 163 -17.68 8.31 -1.37
C LYS A 163 -18.83 7.85 -0.47
N ILE A 164 -20.07 8.19 -0.83
CA ILE A 164 -21.27 7.81 -0.05
C ILE A 164 -21.38 6.29 0.04
N LYS A 165 -21.23 5.57 -1.08
CA LYS A 165 -21.25 4.11 -1.08
C LYS A 165 -20.16 3.50 -0.20
N LEU A 166 -18.98 4.10 -0.17
CA LEU A 166 -17.84 3.62 0.62
C LEU A 166 -18.00 3.84 2.13
N GLU A 167 -18.85 4.76 2.58
CA GLU A 167 -19.10 4.99 4.02
C GLU A 167 -19.77 3.79 4.70
N GLU A 168 -20.48 2.95 3.94
CA GLU A 168 -21.13 1.73 4.42
C GLU A 168 -20.27 0.46 4.23
N LYS A 169 -19.07 0.59 3.66
CA LYS A 169 -18.21 -0.52 3.26
C LYS A 169 -16.88 -0.50 4.01
N ILE A 170 -16.23 -1.66 4.09
CA ILE A 170 -14.86 -1.75 4.61
C ILE A 170 -13.82 -1.64 3.50
N GLY A 171 -14.25 -1.73 2.25
CA GLY A 171 -13.32 -1.66 1.15
C GLY A 171 -13.94 -1.46 -0.22
N LEU A 172 -13.06 -1.41 -1.21
CA LEU A 172 -13.39 -1.23 -2.61
C LEU A 172 -12.65 -2.28 -3.44
N LYS A 173 -13.36 -2.91 -4.37
CA LYS A 173 -12.76 -3.72 -5.43
C LYS A 173 -12.95 -3.02 -6.78
N VAL A 174 -11.86 -2.90 -7.54
CA VAL A 174 -11.87 -2.29 -8.88
C VAL A 174 -11.35 -3.31 -9.89
N THR A 175 -12.23 -3.79 -10.76
CA THR A 175 -11.92 -4.90 -11.68
C THR A 175 -11.53 -4.43 -13.09
N ARG A 176 -11.43 -3.11 -13.31
CA ARG A 176 -10.95 -2.52 -14.56
C ARG A 176 -9.74 -1.63 -14.29
N ALA A 177 -8.81 -1.61 -15.25
CA ALA A 177 -7.78 -0.58 -15.23
C ALA A 177 -8.50 0.76 -15.35
N HIS A 178 -8.35 1.62 -14.35
CA HIS A 178 -9.03 2.90 -14.35
C HIS A 178 -8.23 3.92 -15.18
N PRO A 179 -8.88 4.67 -16.09
CA PRO A 179 -8.20 5.63 -16.94
C PRO A 179 -7.58 6.76 -16.10
N GLU A 180 -6.51 7.36 -16.62
CA GLU A 180 -5.79 8.43 -15.93
C GLU A 180 -6.71 9.62 -15.57
N SER A 181 -7.69 9.90 -16.43
CA SER A 181 -8.69 10.95 -16.24
C SER A 181 -9.50 10.85 -14.95
N ILE A 182 -9.74 9.63 -14.42
CA ILE A 182 -10.53 9.44 -13.19
C ILE A 182 -9.67 9.17 -11.96
N ARG A 183 -8.36 8.91 -12.10
CA ARG A 183 -7.47 8.52 -10.99
C ARG A 183 -7.55 9.48 -9.81
N LYS A 184 -7.44 10.78 -10.08
CA LYS A 184 -7.49 11.83 -9.05
C LYS A 184 -8.79 11.76 -8.25
N ASP A 185 -9.91 11.64 -8.94
CA ASP A 185 -11.24 11.62 -8.33
C ASP A 185 -11.53 10.28 -7.63
N LEU A 186 -10.99 9.17 -8.13
CA LEU A 186 -11.03 7.86 -7.47
C LEU A 186 -10.32 7.90 -6.11
N PHE A 187 -9.05 8.32 -6.08
CA PHE A 187 -8.31 8.41 -4.83
C PHE A 187 -8.85 9.50 -3.90
N ARG A 188 -9.46 10.56 -4.45
CA ARG A 188 -10.23 11.52 -3.65
C ARG A 188 -11.40 10.88 -2.93
N ALA A 189 -12.19 10.02 -3.60
CA ALA A 189 -13.29 9.30 -2.96
C ALA A 189 -12.80 8.37 -1.85
N ILE A 190 -11.75 7.60 -2.12
CA ILE A 190 -11.11 6.66 -1.16
C ILE A 190 -10.61 7.42 0.08
N LEU A 191 -9.90 8.54 -0.10
CA LEU A 191 -9.39 9.38 0.99
C LEU A 191 -10.51 10.01 1.81
N SER A 192 -11.52 10.58 1.13
CA SER A 192 -12.63 11.30 1.77
C SER A 192 -13.59 10.37 2.51
N ALA A 193 -13.68 9.10 2.10
CA ALA A 193 -14.43 8.06 2.80
C ALA A 193 -13.56 7.31 3.83
N THR A 194 -12.28 7.69 4.00
CA THR A 194 -11.32 6.99 4.86
C THR A 194 -11.22 5.48 4.59
N THR A 195 -11.56 5.02 3.38
CA THR A 195 -11.69 3.59 3.02
C THR A 195 -10.42 2.81 3.34
N PRO A 196 -10.50 1.75 4.16
CA PRO A 196 -9.30 1.13 4.71
C PRO A 196 -8.65 0.07 3.81
N VAL A 197 -9.43 -0.62 2.96
CA VAL A 197 -8.91 -1.68 2.08
C VAL A 197 -9.36 -1.44 0.65
N VAL A 198 -8.44 -1.37 -0.30
CA VAL A 198 -8.78 -1.32 -1.73
C VAL A 198 -7.96 -2.35 -2.48
N ILE A 199 -8.57 -3.10 -3.37
CA ILE A 199 -7.89 -4.00 -4.31
C ILE A 199 -8.27 -3.61 -5.74
N TRP A 200 -7.27 -3.49 -6.62
CA TRP A 200 -7.52 -3.17 -8.02
C TRP A 200 -6.55 -3.86 -8.96
N THR A 201 -6.95 -3.92 -10.23
CA THR A 201 -6.07 -4.29 -11.34
C THR A 201 -5.56 -3.04 -12.07
N ARG A 202 -4.31 -3.07 -12.53
CA ARG A 202 -3.69 -2.07 -13.40
C ARG A 202 -3.86 -2.36 -14.90
N ALA A 203 -4.27 -3.58 -15.26
CA ALA A 203 -4.42 -4.00 -16.65
C ALA A 203 -5.84 -4.45 -17.02
N ASP A 204 -6.13 -4.31 -18.32
CA ASP A 204 -7.36 -4.74 -18.96
C ASP A 204 -7.28 -6.15 -19.58
N ILE A 205 -7.33 -7.17 -18.71
CA ILE A 205 -7.60 -8.59 -19.05
C ILE A 205 -9.13 -8.83 -19.19
N GLU A 206 -9.56 -9.98 -19.72
CA GLU A 206 -10.97 -10.36 -19.88
C GLU A 206 -11.82 -10.20 -18.60
N ARG A 207 -12.96 -9.50 -18.71
CA ARG A 207 -13.74 -8.96 -17.58
C ARG A 207 -14.28 -10.02 -16.62
N ARG A 208 -14.82 -11.13 -17.12
CA ARG A 208 -15.44 -12.17 -16.28
C ARG A 208 -14.42 -12.89 -15.40
N GLU A 209 -13.24 -13.15 -15.95
CA GLU A 209 -12.17 -13.82 -15.22
C GLU A 209 -11.67 -12.96 -14.07
N LYS A 210 -11.54 -11.64 -14.27
CA LYS A 210 -11.07 -10.72 -13.22
C LYS A 210 -11.99 -10.61 -12.01
N VAL A 211 -13.30 -10.47 -12.23
CA VAL A 211 -14.26 -10.34 -11.13
C VAL A 211 -14.18 -11.59 -10.25
N ASN A 212 -14.23 -12.76 -10.89
CA ASN A 212 -14.12 -14.04 -10.19
C ASN A 212 -12.79 -14.17 -9.45
N LEU A 213 -11.67 -13.77 -10.08
CA LEU A 213 -10.35 -13.86 -9.45
C LEU A 213 -10.20 -12.91 -8.26
N ILE A 214 -10.63 -11.65 -8.35
CA ILE A 214 -10.57 -10.72 -7.21
C ILE A 214 -11.49 -11.19 -6.08
N ASP A 215 -12.66 -11.72 -6.41
CA ASP A 215 -13.59 -12.26 -5.42
C ASP A 215 -13.04 -13.52 -4.73
N GLU A 216 -12.40 -14.40 -5.50
CA GLU A 216 -11.67 -15.55 -4.97
C GLU A 216 -10.54 -15.09 -4.04
N ILE A 217 -9.72 -14.11 -4.45
CA ILE A 217 -8.63 -13.56 -3.62
C ILE A 217 -9.17 -13.04 -2.28
N LEU A 218 -10.25 -12.27 -2.31
CA LEU A 218 -10.85 -11.69 -1.11
C LEU A 218 -11.42 -12.76 -0.18
N THR A 219 -11.96 -13.86 -0.72
CA THR A 219 -12.71 -14.86 0.07
C THR A 219 -11.93 -16.16 0.35
N PHE A 220 -10.76 -16.34 -0.26
CA PHE A 220 -9.96 -17.57 -0.15
C PHE A 220 -9.48 -17.83 1.28
N GLN A 221 -8.99 -16.78 1.96
CA GLN A 221 -8.41 -16.82 3.31
C GLN A 221 -9.00 -15.72 4.20
N PRO A 222 -8.77 -15.77 5.53
CA PRO A 222 -9.03 -14.64 6.39
C PRO A 222 -8.42 -13.33 5.87
N LEU A 223 -9.11 -12.21 6.09
CA LEU A 223 -8.71 -10.90 5.54
C LEU A 223 -7.28 -10.49 5.95
N CYS A 224 -6.78 -10.94 7.11
CA CYS A 224 -5.40 -10.69 7.54
C CYS A 224 -4.33 -11.26 6.58
N TYR A 225 -4.68 -12.25 5.76
CA TYR A 225 -3.79 -12.86 4.77
C TYR A 225 -3.89 -12.22 3.38
N LEU A 226 -4.76 -11.23 3.14
CA LEU A 226 -4.99 -10.67 1.81
C LEU A 226 -3.71 -10.28 1.05
N CYS A 227 -2.79 -9.57 1.70
CA CYS A 227 -1.52 -9.16 1.08
C CYS A 227 -0.60 -10.36 0.78
N GLU A 228 -0.64 -11.39 1.62
CA GLU A 228 0.13 -12.63 1.42
C GLU A 228 -0.49 -13.47 0.30
N SER A 229 -1.82 -13.54 0.20
CA SER A 229 -2.51 -14.18 -0.92
C SER A 229 -2.12 -13.55 -2.25
N VAL A 230 -2.07 -12.21 -2.34
CA VAL A 230 -1.62 -11.52 -3.56
C VAL A 230 -0.15 -11.78 -3.86
N ARG A 231 0.73 -11.84 -2.85
CA ARG A 231 2.14 -12.24 -3.04
C ARG A 231 2.24 -13.64 -3.66
N GLN A 232 1.49 -14.62 -3.14
CA GLN A 232 1.48 -16.00 -3.67
C GLN A 232 0.95 -16.06 -5.11
N ILE A 233 -0.01 -15.21 -5.45
CA ILE A 233 -0.54 -15.13 -6.82
C ILE A 233 0.48 -14.52 -7.77
N ARG A 234 1.25 -13.52 -7.34
CA ARG A 234 2.39 -12.99 -8.11
C ARG A 234 3.45 -14.06 -8.32
N GLU A 235 3.77 -14.84 -7.29
CA GLU A 235 4.73 -15.95 -7.39
C GLU A 235 4.26 -17.01 -8.40
N LYS A 236 2.98 -17.35 -8.42
CA LYS A 236 2.41 -18.24 -9.46
C LYS A 236 2.40 -17.61 -10.85
N ALA A 237 2.23 -16.29 -10.93
CA ALA A 237 2.27 -15.53 -12.18
C ALA A 237 3.66 -15.52 -12.81
N ASP A 238 4.71 -15.50 -11.99
CA ASP A 238 6.11 -15.46 -12.42
C ASP A 238 6.51 -16.66 -13.29
N ALA A 239 5.87 -17.80 -13.07
CA ALA A 239 6.04 -19.01 -13.89
C ALA A 239 5.17 -19.01 -15.17
N GLN A 240 4.42 -17.95 -15.44
CA GLN A 240 3.43 -17.82 -16.53
C GLN A 240 3.69 -16.57 -17.39
N THR A 241 2.75 -16.22 -18.28
CA THR A 241 2.85 -15.03 -19.13
C THR A 241 2.50 -13.75 -18.36
N GLU A 242 2.99 -12.61 -18.85
CA GLU A 242 2.72 -11.29 -18.24
C GLU A 242 1.22 -10.90 -18.22
N ASP A 243 0.37 -11.62 -18.95
CA ASP A 243 -1.08 -11.43 -18.96
C ASP A 243 -1.75 -11.96 -17.69
N HIS A 244 -1.04 -12.73 -16.86
CA HIS A 244 -1.60 -13.26 -15.63
C HIS A 244 -1.93 -12.11 -14.64
N LEU A 245 -3.17 -12.10 -14.13
CA LEU A 245 -3.69 -11.04 -13.26
C LEU A 245 -2.77 -10.70 -12.08
N GLY A 246 -2.03 -11.69 -11.56
CA GLY A 246 -1.06 -11.52 -10.49
C GLY A 246 -0.09 -10.36 -10.69
N PHE A 247 0.39 -10.10 -11.91
CA PHE A 247 1.30 -8.98 -12.21
C PHE A 247 0.65 -7.60 -12.07
N HIS A 248 -0.67 -7.55 -12.14
CA HIS A 248 -1.43 -6.31 -12.28
C HIS A 248 -2.18 -5.92 -11.01
N LEU A 249 -2.17 -6.76 -9.98
CA LEU A 249 -2.86 -6.50 -8.72
C LEU A 249 -2.12 -5.50 -7.85
N ALA A 250 -2.87 -4.59 -7.25
CA ALA A 250 -2.39 -3.69 -6.20
C ALA A 250 -3.38 -3.66 -5.02
N ILE A 251 -2.83 -3.47 -3.82
CA ILE A 251 -3.60 -3.40 -2.58
C ILE A 251 -3.23 -2.13 -1.83
N LEU A 252 -4.25 -1.37 -1.46
CA LEU A 252 -4.17 -0.31 -0.46
C LEU A 252 -4.64 -0.87 0.88
N TRP A 253 -3.86 -0.60 1.93
CA TRP A 253 -4.08 -1.14 3.28
C TRP A 253 -3.80 -0.07 4.34
N GLU A 254 -4.86 0.57 4.82
CA GLU A 254 -4.77 1.79 5.62
C GLU A 254 -5.04 1.56 7.09
N ASN A 255 -3.98 1.16 7.80
CA ASN A 255 -4.00 1.06 9.24
C ASN A 255 -3.61 2.41 9.90
N PRO A 256 -4.53 3.12 10.58
CA PRO A 256 -4.26 4.43 11.20
C PRO A 256 -3.22 4.36 12.33
N TYR A 257 -2.98 3.17 12.87
CA TYR A 257 -2.00 2.95 13.95
C TYR A 257 -0.55 2.79 13.44
N ARG A 258 -0.32 3.02 12.15
CA ARG A 258 0.96 2.78 11.47
C ARG A 258 1.39 4.06 10.75
N LEU A 259 1.60 5.14 11.47
CA LEU A 259 2.10 6.40 10.89
C LEU A 259 3.63 6.40 10.85
N THR A 260 4.22 7.37 10.15
CA THR A 260 5.66 7.56 10.17
C THR A 260 6.10 8.14 11.52
N PRO A 261 7.35 7.91 11.97
CA PRO A 261 7.81 8.37 13.29
C PRO A 261 7.62 9.86 13.53
N ASP A 262 7.87 10.69 12.52
CA ASP A 262 7.66 12.14 12.54
C ASP A 262 6.21 12.50 12.90
N ILE A 263 5.24 11.94 12.17
CA ILE A 263 3.82 12.15 12.46
C ILE A 263 3.40 11.58 13.82
N MET A 264 3.96 10.43 14.23
CA MET A 264 3.68 9.87 15.55
C MET A 264 4.15 10.80 16.68
N VAL A 265 5.29 11.49 16.52
CA VAL A 265 5.77 12.46 17.50
C VAL A 265 4.82 13.65 17.61
N GLU A 266 4.40 14.21 16.48
CA GLU A 266 3.44 15.33 16.43
C GLU A 266 2.12 15.00 17.15
N LEU A 267 1.61 13.76 17.00
CA LEU A 267 0.38 13.34 17.67
C LEU A 267 0.54 13.11 19.18
N ILE A 268 1.75 12.81 19.66
CA ILE A 268 2.03 12.61 21.09
C ILE A 268 2.27 13.96 21.79
N VAL A 269 2.85 14.93 21.07
CA VAL A 269 3.18 16.27 21.61
C VAL A 269 2.54 17.35 20.71
N PRO A 270 1.21 17.57 20.78
CA PRO A 270 0.56 18.53 19.91
C PRO A 270 1.00 19.97 20.23
N GLY A 271 1.56 20.67 19.24
CA GLY A 271 1.76 22.12 19.28
C GLY A 271 2.97 22.65 20.05
N GLN A 272 4.17 22.11 19.80
CA GLN A 272 5.43 22.82 20.10
C GLN A 272 5.89 23.71 18.94
#